data_AF-A0A0M2HVH7-F1
#
_entry.id   AF-A0A0M2HVH7-F1
#
_cell.length_a   1.000
_cell.length_b   1.000
_cell.length_c   1.000
_cell.angle_alpha   90.00
_cell.angle_beta   90.00
_cell.angle_gamma   90.00
#
_symmetry.space_group_name_H-M   'P 1'
#
loop_
_entity.id
_entity.type
_entity.pdbx_description
1 polymer ?
#
loop_
_entity_poly.entity_id
_entity_poly.type
_entity_poly.pdbx_seq_one_letter_code
_entity_poly.pdbx_strand_id
1 'polypeptide(L)'
;MSSDDPRRPPSAGVSALLALVLATIGFFALAVFGLGAMSFATDTDIISVPGLGQGPGITGMAAAVAAFGASTWFSVRPAHPSFFSALTVAIVTALVHLAAVWIAALLGTSDLIIATAVAGDLVRGGASAVLLIAAAIASWSGVALRRTRAQHPRWPWEEHDEA
;
A
#
# COMPACT_ATOMS: atom_id res chain seq x y z
N MET A 1 -42.20 -9.92 7.39
CA MET A 1 -41.96 -8.58 6.84
C MET A 1 -41.36 -7.75 7.97
N SER A 2 -40.03 -7.63 7.98
CA SER A 2 -39.33 -6.91 9.04
C SER A 2 -39.54 -5.41 8.82
N SER A 3 -39.98 -4.70 9.85
CA SER A 3 -40.13 -3.25 9.84
C SER A 3 -38.74 -2.62 9.70
N ASP A 4 -38.49 -1.94 8.58
CA ASP A 4 -37.36 -1.01 8.45
C ASP A 4 -37.51 0.05 9.54
N ASP A 5 -36.68 0.01 10.58
CA ASP A 5 -36.62 1.05 11.61
C ASP A 5 -35.94 2.29 11.01
N PRO A 6 -36.67 3.41 10.79
CA PRO A 6 -36.12 4.61 10.17
C PRO A 6 -35.12 5.36 11.07
N ARG A 7 -34.96 4.95 12.34
CA ARG A 7 -34.07 5.58 13.31
C ARG A 7 -32.70 4.92 13.43
N ARG A 8 -32.48 3.76 12.81
CA ARG A 8 -31.16 3.12 12.86
C ARG A 8 -30.19 3.91 11.99
N PRO A 9 -29.15 4.56 12.56
CA PRO A 9 -28.15 5.21 11.73
C PRO A 9 -27.54 4.13 10.81
N PRO A 10 -27.39 4.41 9.50
CA PRO A 10 -26.85 3.44 8.56
C PRO A 10 -25.53 2.92 9.12
N SER A 11 -25.33 1.59 9.12
CA SER A 11 -24.09 0.97 9.61
C SER A 11 -22.91 1.71 8.99
N ALA A 12 -22.19 2.47 9.82
CA ALA A 12 -20.96 3.09 9.38
C ALA A 12 -20.04 1.92 8.99
N GLY A 13 -19.62 1.86 7.72
CA GLY A 13 -18.61 0.90 7.31
C GLY A 13 -17.32 1.06 8.13
N VAL A 14 -16.29 0.28 7.82
CA VAL A 14 -14.98 0.41 8.49
C VAL A 14 -14.54 1.88 8.48
N SER A 15 -14.14 2.40 9.66
CA SER A 15 -13.73 3.79 9.78
C SER A 15 -12.58 4.10 8.81
N ALA A 16 -12.53 5.32 8.27
CA ALA A 16 -11.49 5.70 7.32
C ALA A 16 -10.07 5.47 7.89
N LEU A 17 -9.90 5.67 9.20
CA LEU A 17 -8.65 5.41 9.91
C LEU A 17 -8.32 3.91 9.96
N LEU A 18 -9.29 3.05 10.30
CA LEU A 18 -9.04 1.61 10.35
C LEU A 18 -8.75 1.03 8.96
N ALA A 19 -9.47 1.49 7.94
CA ALA A 19 -9.21 1.12 6.55
C ALA A 19 -7.81 1.55 6.09
N LEU A 20 -7.38 2.76 6.47
CA LEU A 20 -6.02 3.25 6.21
C LEU A 20 -4.98 2.35 6.89
N VAL A 21 -5.12 2.10 8.19
CA VAL A 21 -4.16 1.29 8.96
C VAL A 21 -4.02 -0.11 8.37
N LEU A 22 -5.13 -0.80 8.11
CA LEU A 22 -5.12 -2.14 7.51
C LEU A 22 -4.50 -2.13 6.11
N ALA A 23 -4.83 -1.15 5.28
CA ALA A 23 -4.23 -1.02 3.96
C ALA A 23 -2.73 -0.75 4.02
N THR A 24 -2.26 0.10 4.93
CA THR A 24 -0.83 0.41 5.10
C THR A 24 -0.05 -0.81 5.60
N ILE A 25 -0.58 -1.52 6.60
CA ILE A 25 0.03 -2.78 7.08
C ILE A 25 0.07 -3.82 5.96
N GLY A 26 -1.04 -3.99 5.24
CA GLY A 26 -1.13 -4.93 4.13
C GLY A 26 -0.16 -4.60 3.00
N PHE A 27 -0.02 -3.31 2.65
CA PHE A 27 0.97 -2.84 1.67
C PHE A 27 2.39 -3.21 2.12
N PHE A 28 2.76 -2.86 3.35
CA PHE A 28 4.10 -3.13 3.86
C PHE A 28 4.40 -4.63 3.92
N ALA A 29 3.44 -5.43 4.40
CA ALA A 29 3.57 -6.89 4.45
C ALA A 29 3.72 -7.50 3.04
N LEU A 30 2.88 -7.09 2.08
CA LEU A 30 2.97 -7.55 0.68
C LEU A 30 4.27 -7.11 0.01
N ALA A 31 4.77 -5.91 0.31
CA ALA A 31 6.03 -5.41 -0.20
C ALA A 31 7.19 -6.27 0.32
N VAL A 32 7.29 -6.48 1.64
CA VAL A 32 8.35 -7.32 2.25
C VAL A 32 8.27 -8.76 1.72
N PHE A 33 7.07 -9.35 1.71
CA PHE A 33 6.88 -10.71 1.21
C PHE A 33 7.23 -10.82 -0.29
N GLY A 34 6.70 -9.92 -1.13
CA GLY A 34 6.92 -9.97 -2.57
C GLY A 34 8.37 -9.73 -2.95
N LEU A 35 9.04 -8.81 -2.25
CA LEU A 35 10.48 -8.58 -2.41
C LEU A 35 11.28 -9.80 -1.95
N GLY A 36 10.96 -10.40 -0.81
CA GLY A 36 11.61 -11.63 -0.35
C GLY A 36 11.39 -12.82 -1.30
N ALA A 37 10.17 -12.99 -1.80
CA ALA A 37 9.83 -14.05 -2.76
C ALA A 37 10.55 -13.85 -4.10
N MET A 38 10.67 -12.60 -4.56
CA MET A 38 11.46 -12.26 -5.74
C MET A 38 12.93 -12.60 -5.52
N SER A 39 13.53 -12.12 -4.43
CA SER A 39 14.94 -12.38 -4.11
C SER A 39 15.23 -13.89 -4.02
N PHE A 40 14.33 -14.67 -3.41
CA PHE A 40 14.43 -16.12 -3.38
C PHE A 40 14.35 -16.76 -4.78
N ALA A 41 13.46 -16.27 -5.63
CA ALA A 41 13.26 -16.81 -6.97
C ALA A 41 14.39 -16.44 -7.95
N THR A 42 15.00 -15.26 -7.78
CA THR A 42 16.02 -14.72 -8.68
C THR A 42 17.44 -14.85 -8.15
N ASP A 43 17.61 -15.44 -6.97
CA ASP A 43 18.89 -15.61 -6.24
C ASP A 43 19.75 -14.33 -6.22
N THR A 44 19.06 -13.18 -6.13
CA THR A 44 19.66 -11.85 -6.27
C THR A 44 19.21 -10.96 -5.13
N ASP A 45 20.16 -10.22 -4.59
CA ASP A 45 19.90 -9.17 -3.62
C ASP A 45 19.29 -7.97 -4.33
N ILE A 46 18.10 -7.55 -3.89
CA ILE A 46 17.28 -6.47 -4.48
C ILE A 46 18.04 -5.14 -4.58
N ILE A 47 19.05 -4.94 -3.74
CA ILE A 47 19.95 -3.78 -3.77
C ILE A 47 21.38 -4.29 -3.56
N SER A 48 21.93 -5.00 -4.53
CA SER A 48 23.35 -5.35 -4.56
C SER A 48 24.07 -4.56 -5.65
N VAL A 49 24.05 -3.23 -5.51
CA VAL A 49 25.02 -2.39 -6.21
C VAL A 49 26.24 -2.28 -5.29
N PRO A 50 27.41 -2.81 -5.69
CA PRO A 50 28.60 -2.77 -4.84
C PRO A 50 28.89 -1.33 -4.38
N GLY A 51 28.93 -1.11 -3.07
CA GLY A 51 29.29 0.17 -2.45
C GLY A 51 28.14 1.10 -2.02
N LEU A 52 26.87 0.81 -2.35
CA LEU A 52 25.73 1.69 -2.03
C LEU A 52 25.05 1.43 -0.67
N GLY A 53 25.35 0.29 -0.03
CA GLY A 53 24.79 -0.09 1.26
C GLY A 53 23.26 -0.19 1.29
N GLN A 54 22.67 -0.30 2.48
CA GLN A 54 21.21 -0.43 2.67
C GLN A 54 20.45 0.90 2.65
N GLY A 55 21.16 2.04 2.71
CA GLY A 55 20.59 3.39 2.89
C GLY A 55 19.53 3.77 1.85
N PRO A 56 19.80 3.63 0.53
CA PRO A 56 18.83 3.97 -0.51
C PRO A 56 17.55 3.13 -0.43
N GLY A 57 17.67 1.83 -0.10
CA GLY A 57 16.53 0.93 0.05
C GLY A 57 15.62 1.31 1.20
N ILE A 58 16.20 1.57 2.38
CA ILE A 58 15.44 2.00 3.56
C ILE A 58 14.73 3.32 3.28
N THR A 59 15.44 4.28 2.69
CA THR A 59 14.89 5.61 2.35
C THR A 59 13.74 5.49 1.34
N GLY A 60 13.95 4.69 0.29
CA GLY A 60 12.92 4.39 -0.71
C GLY A 60 11.68 3.75 -0.11
N MET A 61 11.85 2.75 0.77
CA MET A 61 10.73 2.06 1.40
C MET A 61 9.97 2.97 2.37
N ALA A 62 10.67 3.74 3.20
CA ALA A 62 10.05 4.70 4.12
C ALA A 62 9.24 5.76 3.35
N ALA A 63 9.80 6.31 2.26
CA ALA A 63 9.10 7.25 1.40
C ALA A 63 7.87 6.62 0.72
N ALA A 64 7.97 5.36 0.28
CA ALA A 64 6.84 4.63 -0.30
C ALA A 64 5.70 4.44 0.71
N VAL A 65 5.99 4.01 1.94
CA VAL A 65 4.98 3.83 2.99
C VAL A 65 4.30 5.16 3.33
N ALA A 66 5.08 6.24 3.46
CA ALA A 66 4.53 7.57 3.71
C ALA A 66 3.62 8.05 2.57
N ALA A 67 4.07 7.90 1.31
CA ALA A 67 3.30 8.27 0.13
C ALA A 67 2.03 7.44 -0.02
N PHE A 68 2.10 6.13 0.22
CA PHE A 68 0.97 5.24 0.22
C PHE A 68 -0.07 5.65 1.28
N GLY A 69 0.38 5.89 2.51
CA GLY A 69 -0.49 6.32 3.61
C GLY A 69 -1.17 7.64 3.31
N ALA A 70 -0.42 8.65 2.87
CA ALA A 70 -0.97 9.96 2.52
C ALA A 70 -1.98 9.88 1.36
N SER A 71 -1.61 9.20 0.27
CA SER A 71 -2.46 9.07 -0.92
C SER A 71 -3.73 8.27 -0.62
N THR A 72 -3.60 7.21 0.17
CA THR A 72 -4.74 6.39 0.62
C THR A 72 -5.64 7.22 1.52
N TRP A 73 -5.10 7.97 2.48
CA TRP A 73 -5.88 8.85 3.35
C TRP A 73 -6.75 9.82 2.53
N PHE A 74 -6.17 10.53 1.56
CA PHE A 74 -6.93 11.44 0.70
C PHE A 74 -7.95 10.72 -0.18
N SER A 75 -7.66 9.49 -0.60
CA SER A 75 -8.58 8.66 -1.39
C SER A 75 -9.76 8.14 -0.57
N VAL A 76 -9.53 7.81 0.71
CA VAL A 76 -10.52 7.24 1.64
C VAL A 76 -11.08 8.29 2.60
N ARG A 77 -10.93 9.58 2.34
CA ARG A 77 -11.59 10.66 3.09
C ARG A 77 -12.99 11.01 2.57
N PRO A 78 -13.25 11.10 1.25
CA PRO A 78 -14.57 11.46 0.71
C PRO A 78 -15.64 10.40 0.98
N ALA A 79 -16.93 10.73 1.11
CA ALA A 79 -17.99 9.77 1.45
C ALA A 79 -18.15 8.60 0.45
N HIS A 80 -17.78 8.82 -0.83
CA HIS A 80 -17.83 7.82 -1.89
C HIS A 80 -16.45 7.67 -2.56
N PRO A 81 -15.55 6.82 -2.01
CA PRO A 81 -14.24 6.59 -2.61
C PRO A 81 -14.38 5.85 -3.96
N SER A 82 -13.62 6.29 -4.96
CA SER A 82 -13.60 5.69 -6.31
C SER A 82 -12.57 4.56 -6.36
N PHE A 83 -12.88 3.45 -7.05
CA PHE A 83 -11.88 2.40 -7.28
C PHE A 83 -10.69 2.87 -8.15
N PHE A 84 -10.89 3.92 -8.96
CA PHE A 84 -9.82 4.51 -9.75
C PHE A 84 -8.73 5.18 -8.89
N SER A 85 -9.07 5.59 -7.66
CA SER A 85 -8.07 6.16 -6.75
C SER A 85 -7.04 5.12 -6.31
N ALA A 86 -7.38 3.83 -6.24
CA ALA A 86 -6.44 2.76 -5.91
C ALA A 86 -5.30 2.67 -6.95
N LEU A 87 -5.63 2.78 -8.24
CA LEU A 87 -4.63 2.82 -9.30
C LEU A 87 -3.73 4.06 -9.17
N THR A 88 -4.31 5.22 -8.87
CA THR A 88 -3.55 6.46 -8.69
C THR A 88 -2.60 6.35 -7.49
N VAL A 89 -3.08 5.81 -6.36
CA VAL A 89 -2.29 5.55 -5.15
C VAL A 89 -1.11 4.62 -5.47
N ALA A 90 -1.35 3.53 -6.20
CA ALA A 90 -0.30 2.59 -6.58
C ALA A 90 0.80 3.26 -7.43
N ILE A 91 0.40 4.01 -8.46
CA ILE A 91 1.35 4.72 -9.34
C ILE A 91 2.16 5.75 -8.55
N VAL A 92 1.50 6.59 -7.75
CA VAL A 92 2.18 7.60 -6.92
C VAL A 92 3.16 6.93 -5.95
N THR A 93 2.77 5.83 -5.31
CA THR A 93 3.62 5.10 -4.37
C THR A 93 4.87 4.55 -5.05
N ALA A 94 4.72 3.94 -6.22
CA ALA A 94 5.84 3.41 -7.00
C ALA A 94 6.78 4.52 -7.51
N LEU A 95 6.23 5.64 -7.98
CA LEU A 95 7.03 6.78 -8.44
C LEU A 95 7.79 7.46 -7.30
N VAL A 96 7.16 7.65 -6.14
CA VAL A 96 7.83 8.21 -4.95
C VAL A 96 8.91 7.27 -4.44
N HIS A 97 8.67 5.97 -4.43
CA HIS A 97 9.70 4.98 -4.09
C HIS A 97 10.92 5.13 -5.01
N LEU A 98 10.70 5.10 -6.33
CA LEU A 98 11.77 5.17 -7.32
C LEU A 98 12.55 6.49 -7.23
N ALA A 99 11.84 7.61 -7.09
CA ALA A 99 12.45 8.93 -6.91
C ALA A 99 13.27 9.00 -5.61
N ALA A 100 12.76 8.44 -4.50
CA ALA A 100 13.46 8.44 -3.22
C ALA A 100 14.74 7.59 -3.25
N VAL A 101 14.69 6.41 -3.87
CA VAL A 101 15.89 5.58 -4.10
C VAL A 101 16.90 6.32 -4.98
N TRP A 102 16.44 6.92 -6.08
CA TRP A 102 17.31 7.67 -6.99
C TRP A 102 17.97 8.88 -6.30
N ILE A 103 17.22 9.67 -5.53
CA ILE A 103 17.76 10.80 -4.76
C ILE A 103 18.76 10.29 -3.71
N ALA A 104 18.41 9.24 -2.96
CA ALA A 104 19.29 8.68 -1.94
C ALA A 104 20.60 8.12 -2.54
N ALA A 105 20.52 7.45 -3.68
CA ALA A 105 21.68 6.97 -4.42
C ALA A 105 22.54 8.15 -4.92
N LEU A 106 21.91 9.16 -5.51
CA LEU A 106 22.59 10.37 -6.00
C LEU A 106 23.32 11.11 -4.87
N LEU A 107 22.70 11.24 -3.70
CA LEU A 107 23.33 11.86 -2.54
C LEU A 107 24.47 11.00 -1.96
N GLY A 108 24.34 9.67 -2.04
CA GLY A 108 25.36 8.73 -1.56
C GLY A 108 26.58 8.62 -2.46
N THR A 109 26.42 8.73 -3.78
CA THR A 109 27.51 8.55 -4.76
C THR A 109 28.00 9.86 -5.36
N SER A 110 27.19 10.92 -5.30
CA SER A 110 27.37 12.17 -6.07
C SER A 110 27.53 11.94 -7.58
N ASP A 111 27.01 10.82 -8.09
CA ASP A 111 27.11 10.40 -9.48
C ASP A 111 25.72 10.11 -10.06
N LEU A 112 25.32 10.94 -11.03
CA LEU A 112 24.03 10.87 -11.72
C LEU A 112 23.88 9.59 -12.57
N ILE A 113 24.97 9.11 -13.15
CA ILE A 113 24.99 7.89 -13.98
C ILE A 113 24.71 6.70 -13.08
N ILE A 114 25.41 6.61 -11.94
CA ILE A 114 25.19 5.53 -10.97
C ILE A 114 23.75 5.59 -10.45
N ALA A 115 23.28 6.74 -9.98
CA ALA A 115 21.91 6.87 -9.45
C ALA A 115 20.83 6.43 -10.45
N THR A 116 21.00 6.79 -11.72
CA THR A 116 20.08 6.41 -12.80
C THR A 116 20.16 4.92 -13.12
N ALA A 117 21.37 4.33 -13.10
CA ALA A 117 21.55 2.89 -13.25
C ALA A 117 20.86 2.11 -12.13
N VAL A 118 21.00 2.55 -10.86
CA VAL A 118 20.30 1.94 -9.72
C VAL A 118 18.78 1.94 -9.92
N ALA A 119 18.21 3.09 -10.30
CA ALA A 119 16.78 3.19 -10.56
C ALA A 119 16.34 2.28 -11.72
N GLY A 120 17.13 2.24 -12.81
CA GLY A 120 16.88 1.37 -13.96
C GLY A 120 16.94 -0.12 -13.63
N ASP A 121 17.84 -0.52 -12.72
CA ASP A 121 17.97 -1.90 -12.27
C ASP A 121 16.80 -2.30 -11.36
N LEU A 122 16.29 -1.40 -10.52
CA LEU A 122 15.05 -1.64 -9.75
C LEU A 122 13.83 -1.88 -10.64
N VAL A 123 13.78 -1.23 -11.81
CA VAL A 123 12.69 -1.41 -12.77
C VAL A 123 12.87 -2.73 -13.53
N ARG A 124 14.07 -2.98 -14.08
CA ARG A 124 14.37 -4.21 -14.85
C ARG A 124 14.37 -5.47 -13.99
N GLY A 125 14.82 -5.37 -12.75
CA GLY A 125 14.82 -6.44 -11.76
C GLY A 125 13.44 -6.74 -11.18
N GLY A 126 12.41 -5.97 -11.54
CA GLY A 126 11.02 -6.24 -11.16
C GLY A 126 10.62 -5.76 -9.76
N ALA A 127 11.55 -5.31 -8.92
CA ALA A 127 11.24 -4.79 -7.58
C ALA A 127 10.20 -3.66 -7.62
N SER A 128 10.31 -2.78 -8.63
CA SER A 128 9.32 -1.71 -8.86
C SER A 128 7.93 -2.25 -9.21
N ALA A 129 7.87 -3.34 -9.97
CA ALA A 129 6.60 -3.99 -10.32
C ALA A 129 5.95 -4.66 -9.10
N VAL A 130 6.74 -5.29 -8.22
CA VAL A 130 6.26 -5.86 -6.95
C VAL A 130 5.63 -4.79 -6.09
N LEU A 131 6.29 -3.65 -5.90
CA LEU A 131 5.74 -2.54 -5.11
C LEU A 131 4.48 -1.95 -5.72
N LEU A 132 4.44 -1.79 -7.05
CA LEU A 132 3.26 -1.33 -7.76
C LEU A 132 2.06 -2.26 -7.54
N ILE A 133 2.26 -3.58 -7.67
CA ILE A 133 1.21 -4.59 -7.49
C ILE A 133 0.76 -4.65 -6.02
N ALA A 134 1.71 -4.64 -5.08
CA ALA A 134 1.42 -4.62 -3.65
C ALA A 134 0.59 -3.38 -3.26
N ALA A 135 0.97 -2.20 -3.76
CA ALA A 135 0.23 -0.97 -3.53
C ALA A 135 -1.16 -1.00 -4.18
N ALA A 136 -1.30 -1.58 -5.38
CA ALA A 136 -2.59 -1.73 -6.05
C ALA A 136 -3.54 -2.63 -5.24
N ILE A 137 -3.07 -3.80 -4.80
CA ILE A 137 -3.86 -4.75 -4.00
C ILE A 137 -4.27 -4.13 -2.66
N ALA A 138 -3.31 -3.51 -1.96
CA ALA A 138 -3.55 -2.94 -0.64
C ALA A 138 -4.49 -1.73 -0.69
N SER A 139 -4.29 -0.81 -1.64
CA SER A 139 -5.15 0.37 -1.79
C SER A 139 -6.55 0.00 -2.27
N TRP A 140 -6.68 -0.97 -3.18
CA TRP A 140 -7.97 -1.51 -3.58
C TRP A 140 -8.71 -2.13 -2.41
N SER A 141 -8.02 -2.91 -1.58
CA SER A 141 -8.58 -3.52 -0.37
C SER A 141 -9.05 -2.46 0.64
N GLY A 142 -8.27 -1.40 0.86
CA GLY A 142 -8.66 -0.27 1.71
C GLY A 142 -9.90 0.48 1.20
N VAL A 143 -9.99 0.71 -0.12
CA VAL A 143 -11.19 1.29 -0.74
C VAL A 143 -12.39 0.34 -0.63
N ALA A 144 -12.18 -0.96 -0.83
CA ALA A 144 -13.21 -1.99 -0.70
C ALA A 144 -13.77 -2.02 0.72
N LEU A 145 -12.94 -2.09 1.77
CA LEU A 145 -13.36 -2.07 3.18
C LEU A 145 -14.25 -0.88 3.54
N ARG A 146 -14.01 0.26 2.91
CA ARG A 146 -14.79 1.48 3.16
C ARG A 146 -16.08 1.54 2.34
N ARG A 147 -16.09 0.93 1.15
CA ARG A 147 -17.24 0.94 0.25
C ARG A 147 -18.21 -0.20 0.54
N THR A 148 -17.70 -1.38 0.85
CA THR A 148 -18.52 -2.49 1.31
C THR A 148 -18.91 -2.18 2.75
N ARG A 149 -20.21 -1.98 2.98
CA ARG A 149 -20.77 -1.87 4.34
C ARG A 149 -20.71 -3.26 4.99
N ALA A 150 -19.51 -3.82 5.16
CA ALA A 150 -19.30 -5.06 5.87
C ALA A 150 -19.83 -4.85 7.28
N GLN A 151 -21.05 -5.33 7.51
CA GLN A 151 -21.66 -5.27 8.83
C GLN A 151 -20.92 -6.25 9.73
N HIS A 152 -20.96 -5.96 11.03
CA HIS A 152 -20.55 -6.95 12.02
C HIS A 152 -21.27 -8.26 11.70
N PRO A 153 -20.55 -9.39 11.52
CA PRO A 153 -21.19 -10.69 11.36
C PRO A 153 -22.11 -10.89 12.56
N ARG A 154 -23.41 -10.98 12.32
CA ARG A 154 -24.37 -11.33 13.36
C ARG A 154 -24.64 -12.80 13.24
N TRP A 155 -24.44 -13.50 14.33
CA TRP A 155 -24.70 -14.92 14.36
C TRP A 155 -26.14 -15.18 14.83
N PRO A 156 -26.84 -16.19 14.29
CA PRO A 156 -28.26 -16.43 14.60
C PRO A 156 -28.57 -16.62 16.08
N TRP A 157 -27.59 -16.99 16.89
CA TRP A 157 -27.74 -17.16 18.34
C TRP A 157 -27.64 -15.85 19.14
N GLU A 158 -27.11 -14.76 18.57
CA GLU A 158 -27.02 -13.44 19.22
C GLU A 158 -28.37 -12.72 19.31
N GLU A 159 -29.42 -13.25 18.66
CA GLU A 159 -30.78 -12.68 18.66
C GLU A 159 -31.60 -13.08 19.90
N HIS A 160 -31.08 -13.97 20.76
CA HIS A 160 -31.86 -14.59 21.84
C HIS A 160 -31.73 -13.92 23.22
N ASP A 161 -30.90 -12.88 23.37
CA ASP A 161 -30.62 -12.24 24.66
C ASP A 161 -31.49 -10.98 24.96
N GLU A 162 -32.39 -10.59 24.07
CA GLU A 162 -33.29 -9.42 24.23
C GLU A 162 -34.78 -9.78 24.43
N ALA A 163 -35.10 -11.03 24.79
CA ALA A 163 -36.49 -11.48 25.05
C ALA A 163 -36.89 -11.43 26.53
#